data_AF-A0A517N176-F1
#
_entry.id   AF-A0A517N176-F1
#
_cell.length_a   1.000
_cell.length_b   1.000
_cell.length_c   1.000
_cell.angle_alpha   90.00
_cell.angle_beta   90.00
_cell.angle_gamma   90.00
#
_symmetry.space_group_name_H-M   'P 1'
#
loop_
_entity.id
_entity.type
_entity.pdbx_description
1 polymer ?
#
loop_
_entity_poly.entity_id
_entity_poly.type
_entity_poly.pdbx_seq_one_letter_code
_entity_poly.pdbx_strand_id
1 'polypeptide(L)'
;MERCGDALQGVFCVNEPNSDSMLQVFEEFKLSGKVPFIACDSNVPLAEALKNNKISGIVLQDPVGMGYSAVKTMIDHLDDKEIALKISTGQTMATPENVDSDEIRSLLYPERFSGTEFEPEKARYTIAVVAKEHTHEYWQFVHAGAEKAAREAGDIKIRFEATVR
;
A
#
# COMPACT_ATOMS: atom_id res chain seq x y z
N MET A 1 10.01 1.07 26.58
CA MET A 1 10.67 2.40 26.56
C MET A 1 11.31 2.81 27.89
N GLU A 2 11.01 2.15 29.02
CA GLU A 2 11.61 2.46 30.33
C GLU A 2 13.15 2.44 30.35
N ARG A 3 13.83 1.73 29.44
CA ARG A 3 15.30 1.71 29.34
C ARG A 3 15.92 2.84 28.50
N CYS A 4 15.13 3.62 27.76
CA CYS A 4 15.65 4.64 26.84
C CYS A 4 15.57 6.07 27.38
N GLY A 5 14.74 6.34 28.40
CA GLY A 5 14.66 7.65 29.07
C GLY A 5 14.54 8.85 28.10
N ASP A 6 15.06 10.00 28.52
CA ASP A 6 15.15 11.23 27.70
C ASP A 6 16.12 11.12 26.51
N ALA A 7 16.73 9.95 26.29
CA ALA A 7 17.75 9.72 25.27
C ALA A 7 17.19 9.16 23.95
N LEU A 8 15.87 9.07 23.76
CA LEU A 8 15.27 8.66 22.49
C LEU A 8 15.09 9.87 21.56
N GLN A 9 15.89 9.97 20.50
CA GLN A 9 15.80 11.09 19.53
C GLN A 9 14.82 10.83 18.38
N GLY A 10 14.33 9.61 18.19
CA GLY A 10 13.37 9.29 17.15
C GLY A 10 13.10 7.80 17.00
N VAL A 11 12.03 7.46 16.29
CA VAL A 11 11.65 6.08 15.97
C VAL A 11 11.32 5.96 14.49
N PHE A 12 11.76 4.85 13.89
CA PHE A 12 11.39 4.43 12.54
C PHE A 12 10.83 3.01 12.59
N CYS A 13 9.68 2.79 11.97
CA CYS A 13 9.04 1.49 11.82
C CYS A 13 9.14 1.01 10.37
N VAL A 14 9.31 -0.30 10.16
CA VAL A 14 9.69 -0.88 8.85
C VAL A 14 8.52 -1.46 8.06
N ASN A 15 7.31 -1.49 8.61
CA ASN A 15 6.07 -1.96 7.98
C ASN A 15 4.84 -1.41 8.72
N GLU A 16 3.64 -1.61 8.17
CA GLU A 16 2.36 -1.21 8.77
C GLU A 16 2.17 -1.75 10.21
N PRO A 17 2.28 -3.07 10.51
CA PRO A 17 1.95 -3.57 11.84
C PRO A 17 2.87 -3.05 12.95
N ASN A 18 4.16 -2.85 12.62
CA ASN A 18 5.11 -2.25 13.55
C ASN A 18 4.78 -0.78 13.78
N SER A 19 4.36 -0.05 12.74
CA SER A 19 3.97 1.35 12.83
C SER A 19 2.71 1.51 13.68
N ASP A 20 1.69 0.68 13.48
CA ASP A 20 0.44 0.70 14.24
C ASP A 20 0.68 0.42 15.73
N SER A 21 1.42 -0.65 16.02
CA SER A 21 1.79 -0.99 17.41
C SER A 21 2.59 0.13 18.07
N MET A 22 3.50 0.77 17.33
CA MET A 22 4.31 1.86 17.87
C MET A 22 3.51 3.13 18.10
N LEU A 23 2.52 3.43 17.25
CA LEU A 23 1.62 4.55 17.46
C LEU A 23 0.89 4.43 18.81
N GLN A 24 0.39 3.24 19.14
CA GLN A 24 -0.28 2.98 20.42
C GLN A 24 0.66 3.25 21.61
N VAL A 25 1.93 2.81 21.52
CA VAL A 25 2.95 3.10 22.54
C VAL A 25 3.23 4.60 22.62
N PHE A 26 3.30 5.31 21.49
CA PHE A 26 3.49 6.76 21.46
C PHE A 26 2.35 7.53 22.11
N GLU A 27 1.12 7.02 22.01
CA GLU A 27 -0.05 7.60 22.68
C GLU A 27 -0.04 7.30 24.18
N GLU A 28 0.19 6.04 24.57
CA GLU A 28 0.23 5.60 25.98
C GLU A 28 1.28 6.37 26.79
N PHE A 29 2.49 6.50 26.23
CA PHE A 29 3.61 7.18 26.89
C PHE A 29 3.65 8.70 26.61
N LYS A 30 2.62 9.25 25.94
CA LYS A 30 2.49 10.69 25.63
C LYS A 30 3.71 11.27 24.90
N LEU A 31 4.25 10.51 23.94
CA LEU A 31 5.40 10.86 23.12
C LEU A 31 5.00 11.45 21.75
N SER A 32 3.74 11.30 21.36
CA SER A 32 3.17 11.89 20.14
C SER A 32 3.51 13.38 20.02
N GLY A 33 4.05 13.78 18.87
CA GLY A 33 4.49 15.16 18.59
C GLY A 33 5.71 15.64 19.39
N LYS A 34 6.26 14.83 20.31
CA LYS A 34 7.44 15.18 21.12
C LYS A 34 8.71 14.48 20.64
N VAL A 35 8.56 13.22 20.23
CA VAL A 35 9.64 12.42 19.66
C VAL A 35 9.35 12.23 18.17
N PRO A 36 10.30 12.52 17.27
CA PRO A 36 10.13 12.23 15.85
C PRO A 36 9.77 10.78 15.60
N PHE A 37 8.72 10.55 14.83
CA PHE A 37 8.26 9.20 14.48
C PHE A 37 7.98 9.13 12.98
N ILE A 38 8.74 8.29 12.28
CA ILE A 38 8.53 7.94 10.88
C ILE A 38 7.93 6.53 10.82
N ALA A 39 6.68 6.45 10.37
CA ALA A 39 5.99 5.20 10.11
C ALA A 39 6.28 4.69 8.69
N CYS A 40 5.89 3.46 8.42
CA CYS A 40 5.92 2.84 7.10
C CYS A 40 4.54 2.25 6.82
N ASP A 41 4.10 2.38 5.56
CA ASP A 41 2.78 2.03 5.06
C ASP A 41 1.63 2.80 5.74
N SER A 42 0.43 2.73 5.16
CA SER A 42 -0.75 3.47 5.65
C SER A 42 -1.84 2.55 6.19
N ASN A 43 -2.43 3.01 7.28
CA ASN A 43 -3.76 2.63 7.73
C ASN A 43 -4.50 3.91 8.18
N VAL A 44 -5.79 3.81 8.48
CA VAL A 44 -6.59 4.98 8.90
C VAL A 44 -6.01 5.65 10.17
N PRO A 45 -5.68 4.92 11.26
CA PRO A 45 -5.05 5.52 12.44
C PRO A 45 -3.76 6.30 12.16
N LEU A 46 -2.84 5.75 11.36
CA LEU A 46 -1.58 6.39 11.01
C LEU A 46 -1.81 7.66 10.19
N ALA A 47 -2.71 7.61 9.20
CA ALA A 47 -3.04 8.78 8.38
C ALA A 47 -3.66 9.91 9.23
N GLU A 48 -4.55 9.57 10.17
CA GLU A 48 -5.11 10.52 11.13
C GLU A 48 -4.05 11.06 12.09
N ALA A 49 -3.13 10.22 12.56
CA ALA A 49 -2.02 10.64 13.41
C ALA A 49 -1.09 11.63 12.68
N LEU A 50 -0.80 11.38 11.40
CA LEU A 50 -0.02 12.30 10.57
C LEU A 50 -0.75 13.65 10.42
N LYS A 51 -2.03 13.62 10.06
CA LYS A 51 -2.85 14.82 9.89
C LYS A 51 -2.94 15.66 11.18
N ASN A 52 -2.94 14.99 12.33
CA ASN A 52 -3.01 15.63 13.65
C ASN A 52 -1.62 15.96 14.23
N ASN A 53 -0.54 15.92 13.44
CA ASN A 53 0.83 16.22 13.87
C ASN A 53 1.33 15.33 15.04
N LYS A 54 0.77 14.12 15.20
CA LYS A 54 1.20 13.16 16.22
C LYS A 54 2.45 12.38 15.80
N ILE A 55 2.64 12.20 14.49
CA ILE A 55 3.81 11.56 13.88
C ILE A 55 4.42 12.48 12.84
N SER A 56 5.71 12.31 12.55
CA SER A 56 6.48 13.21 11.69
C SER A 56 6.38 12.87 10.21
N GLY A 57 6.09 11.61 9.88
CA GLY A 57 5.93 11.19 8.50
C GLY A 57 5.56 9.73 8.35
N ILE A 58 5.12 9.39 7.14
CA ILE A 58 4.82 8.01 6.73
C ILE A 58 5.50 7.76 5.40
N VAL A 59 6.32 6.72 5.32
CA VAL A 59 6.83 6.22 4.04
C VAL A 59 5.73 5.38 3.38
N LEU A 60 5.22 5.85 2.25
CA LEU A 60 4.13 5.21 1.51
C LEU A 60 4.63 4.50 0.25
N GLN A 61 3.94 3.42 -0.08
CA GLN A 61 4.04 2.69 -1.34
C GLN A 61 2.76 2.91 -2.15
N ASP A 62 2.74 2.48 -3.41
CA ASP A 62 1.55 2.49 -4.27
C ASP A 62 1.06 1.05 -4.56
N PRO A 63 0.32 0.41 -3.63
CA PRO A 63 -0.12 -0.97 -3.82
C PRO A 63 -1.11 -1.11 -4.99
N VAL A 64 -1.91 -0.08 -5.29
CA VAL A 64 -2.81 -0.10 -6.45
C VAL A 64 -2.00 -0.08 -7.75
N GLY A 65 -1.02 0.83 -7.86
CA GLY A 65 -0.11 0.88 -9.00
C GLY A 65 0.71 -0.39 -9.16
N MET A 66 1.11 -1.05 -8.06
CA MET A 66 1.78 -2.34 -8.09
C MET A 66 0.93 -3.42 -8.76
N GLY A 67 -0.33 -3.57 -8.33
CA GLY A 67 -1.25 -4.55 -8.91
C GLY A 67 -1.54 -4.28 -10.39
N TYR A 68 -1.78 -3.01 -10.73
CA TYR A 68 -2.01 -2.56 -12.09
C TYR A 68 -0.82 -2.89 -13.00
N SER A 69 0.38 -2.48 -12.57
CA SER A 69 1.60 -2.66 -13.35
C SER A 69 1.95 -4.14 -13.52
N ALA A 70 1.70 -4.98 -12.51
CA ALA A 70 1.95 -6.42 -12.59
C ALA A 70 1.11 -7.09 -13.69
N VAL A 71 -0.20 -6.84 -13.71
CA VAL A 71 -1.10 -7.39 -14.73
C VAL A 71 -0.80 -6.79 -16.10
N LYS A 72 -0.63 -5.46 -16.18
CA LYS A 72 -0.35 -4.78 -17.43
C LYS A 72 0.94 -5.29 -18.09
N THR A 73 1.99 -5.46 -17.31
CA THR A 73 3.28 -5.99 -17.80
C THR A 73 3.14 -7.42 -18.29
N MET A 74 2.36 -8.26 -17.60
CA MET A 74 2.11 -9.63 -18.05
C MET A 74 1.33 -9.67 -19.36
N ILE A 75 0.31 -8.82 -19.53
CA ILE A 75 -0.43 -8.68 -20.79
C ILE A 75 0.52 -8.28 -21.92
N ASP A 76 1.34 -7.25 -21.70
CA ASP A 76 2.28 -6.77 -22.72
C ASP A 76 3.31 -7.84 -23.09
N HIS A 77 3.81 -8.62 -22.13
CA HIS A 77 4.69 -9.75 -22.40
C HIS A 77 4.01 -10.86 -23.24
N LEU A 78 2.79 -11.23 -22.88
CA LEU A 78 2.01 -12.25 -23.61
C LEU A 78 1.58 -11.78 -25.01
N ASP A 79 1.59 -10.47 -25.26
CA ASP A 79 1.38 -9.87 -26.57
C ASP A 79 2.68 -9.63 -27.35
N ASP A 80 3.77 -10.32 -26.96
CA ASP A 80 5.10 -10.25 -27.58
C ASP A 80 5.71 -8.82 -27.61
N LYS A 81 5.29 -7.94 -26.69
CA LYS A 81 5.87 -6.60 -26.57
C LYS A 81 7.12 -6.63 -25.68
N GLU A 82 8.02 -5.69 -25.94
CA GLU A 82 9.17 -5.48 -25.06
C GLU A 82 8.71 -4.93 -23.70
N ILE A 83 9.24 -5.51 -22.62
CA ILE A 83 8.96 -5.10 -21.24
C ILE A 83 10.25 -4.83 -20.47
N ALA A 84 10.17 -3.95 -19.48
CA ALA A 84 11.26 -3.76 -18.53
C ALA A 84 11.34 -4.95 -17.56
N LEU A 85 12.55 -5.50 -17.35
CA LEU A 85 12.78 -6.60 -16.41
C LEU A 85 12.70 -6.16 -14.94
N LYS A 86 12.81 -4.86 -14.68
CA LYS A 86 12.70 -4.25 -13.35
C LYS A 86 11.89 -2.97 -13.48
N ILE A 87 10.79 -2.91 -12.73
CA ILE A 87 9.90 -1.75 -12.68
C ILE A 87 9.97 -1.20 -11.26
N SER A 88 10.36 0.07 -11.12
CA SER A 88 10.26 0.77 -9.84
C SER A 88 8.81 1.15 -9.60
N THR A 89 8.28 0.80 -8.44
CA THR A 89 6.90 1.12 -8.05
C THR A 89 6.81 2.45 -7.28
N GLY A 90 7.95 3.10 -7.04
CA GLY A 90 8.03 4.36 -6.30
C GLY A 90 7.84 4.20 -4.80
N GLN A 91 8.23 5.26 -4.08
CA GLN A 91 7.97 5.47 -2.66
C GLN A 91 7.79 6.96 -2.44
N THR A 92 6.85 7.34 -1.58
CA THR A 92 6.55 8.75 -1.32
C THR A 92 6.52 9.00 0.18
N MET A 93 7.16 10.09 0.62
CA MET A 93 7.07 10.52 2.02
C MET A 93 5.84 11.41 2.20
N ALA A 94 4.88 10.93 2.98
CA ALA A 94 3.81 11.74 3.52
C ALA A 94 4.31 12.45 4.79
N THR A 95 3.97 13.72 4.89
CA THR A 95 4.36 14.65 5.95
C THR A 95 3.14 15.51 6.30
N PRO A 96 3.08 16.13 7.48
CA PRO A 96 1.99 17.06 7.80
C PRO A 96 1.81 18.17 6.76
N GLU A 97 2.89 18.59 6.07
CA GLU A 97 2.88 19.65 5.08
C GLU A 97 2.21 19.27 3.76
N ASN A 98 2.24 17.99 3.38
CA ASN A 98 1.71 17.50 2.10
C ASN A 98 0.52 16.53 2.23
N VAL A 99 0.07 16.26 3.46
CA VAL A 99 -0.97 15.26 3.78
C VAL A 99 -2.30 15.47 3.05
N ASP A 100 -2.65 16.71 2.73
CA ASP A 100 -3.91 17.04 2.05
C ASP A 100 -3.77 17.15 0.52
N SER A 101 -2.59 16.89 -0.06
CA SER A 101 -2.43 16.82 -1.52
C SER A 101 -3.12 15.57 -2.10
N ASP A 102 -3.68 15.67 -3.30
CA ASP A 102 -4.41 14.56 -3.93
C ASP A 102 -3.56 13.29 -4.07
N GLU A 103 -2.27 13.47 -4.42
CA GLU A 103 -1.30 12.37 -4.51
C GLU A 103 -1.16 11.65 -3.16
N ILE A 104 -0.83 12.37 -2.09
CA ILE A 104 -0.63 11.77 -0.76
C ILE A 104 -1.94 11.18 -0.22
N ARG A 105 -3.07 11.84 -0.44
CA ARG A 105 -4.38 11.33 -0.05
C ARG A 105 -4.69 10.00 -0.72
N SER A 106 -4.35 9.85 -2.01
CA SER A 106 -4.55 8.59 -2.74
C SER A 106 -3.68 7.45 -2.21
N LEU A 107 -2.49 7.77 -1.67
CA LEU A 107 -1.58 6.78 -1.09
C LEU A 107 -1.91 6.46 0.38
N LEU A 108 -2.47 7.40 1.14
CA LEU A 108 -2.93 7.18 2.51
C LEU A 108 -4.27 6.43 2.57
N TYR A 109 -5.11 6.63 1.57
CA TYR A 109 -6.44 6.02 1.47
C TYR A 109 -6.64 5.39 0.08
N PRO A 110 -5.83 4.37 -0.27
CA PRO A 110 -5.90 3.74 -1.58
C PRO A 110 -7.24 3.04 -1.81
N GLU A 111 -7.65 2.96 -3.07
CA GLU A 111 -8.90 2.32 -3.46
C GLU A 111 -8.84 0.81 -3.17
N ARG A 112 -9.76 0.35 -2.33
CA ARG A 112 -9.94 -1.06 -2.02
C ARG A 112 -10.69 -1.76 -3.15
N PHE A 113 -10.34 -3.03 -3.39
CA PHE A 113 -11.11 -3.87 -4.30
C PHE A 113 -12.59 -3.87 -3.92
N SER A 114 -13.45 -3.60 -4.92
CA SER A 114 -14.89 -3.42 -4.75
C SER A 114 -15.65 -4.72 -4.47
N GLY A 115 -14.98 -5.87 -4.48
CA GLY A 115 -15.59 -7.19 -4.34
C GLY A 115 -16.20 -7.73 -5.63
N THR A 116 -16.10 -6.99 -6.75
CA THR A 116 -16.57 -7.42 -8.05
C THR A 116 -15.38 -7.68 -8.96
N GLU A 117 -15.17 -8.93 -9.35
CA GLU A 117 -14.15 -9.31 -10.34
C GLU A 117 -14.63 -8.95 -11.75
N PHE A 118 -13.69 -8.70 -12.65
CA PHE A 118 -13.98 -8.53 -14.06
C PHE A 118 -14.07 -9.90 -14.75
N GLU A 119 -15.22 -10.15 -15.39
CA GLU A 119 -15.47 -11.36 -16.16
C GLU A 119 -15.70 -10.98 -17.63
N PRO A 120 -14.70 -11.17 -18.52
CA PRO A 120 -14.89 -10.89 -19.94
C PRO A 120 -15.79 -11.95 -20.60
N GLU A 121 -16.55 -11.57 -21.64
CA GLU A 121 -17.36 -12.51 -22.43
C GLU A 121 -16.53 -13.66 -23.02
N LYS A 122 -15.31 -13.33 -23.45
CA LYS A 122 -14.30 -14.28 -23.91
C LYS A 122 -12.92 -13.82 -23.45
N ALA A 123 -12.33 -14.56 -22.51
CA ALA A 123 -10.98 -14.29 -22.07
C ALA A 123 -9.96 -14.71 -23.14
N ARG A 124 -9.10 -13.78 -23.57
CA ARG A 124 -7.89 -14.06 -24.36
C ARG A 124 -6.83 -14.73 -23.47
N TYR A 125 -6.61 -14.19 -22.28
CA TYR A 125 -5.72 -14.76 -21.26
C TYR A 125 -6.39 -14.82 -19.89
N THR A 126 -5.94 -15.76 -19.07
CA THR A 126 -6.22 -15.79 -17.63
C THR A 126 -4.91 -15.67 -16.88
N ILE A 127 -4.78 -14.64 -16.04
CA ILE A 127 -3.57 -14.35 -15.29
C ILE A 127 -3.86 -14.56 -13.79
N ALA A 128 -3.05 -15.39 -13.14
CA ALA A 128 -3.09 -15.54 -11.69
C ALA A 128 -2.20 -14.48 -11.04
N VAL A 129 -2.76 -13.73 -10.09
CA VAL A 129 -2.03 -12.80 -9.22
C VAL A 129 -1.97 -13.45 -7.85
N VAL A 130 -0.77 -13.86 -7.42
CA VAL A 130 -0.58 -14.59 -6.16
C VAL A 130 -0.04 -13.64 -5.09
N ALA A 131 -0.90 -13.24 -4.16
CA ALA A 131 -0.57 -12.40 -3.01
C ALA A 131 -0.03 -13.22 -1.83
N LYS A 132 0.62 -12.54 -0.88
CA LYS A 132 1.16 -13.17 0.33
C LYS A 132 0.05 -13.64 1.28
N GLU A 133 -1.05 -12.90 1.35
CA GLU A 133 -2.26 -13.22 2.14
C GLU A 133 -3.48 -12.48 1.58
N HIS A 134 -4.69 -12.86 1.98
CA HIS A 134 -5.95 -12.27 1.49
C HIS A 134 -6.64 -11.32 2.47
N THR A 135 -6.37 -11.47 3.77
CA THR A 135 -7.14 -10.82 4.84
C THR A 135 -6.71 -9.37 5.09
N HIS A 136 -5.45 -9.04 4.81
CA HIS A 136 -4.92 -7.71 5.03
C HIS A 136 -5.32 -6.76 3.91
N GLU A 137 -5.75 -5.54 4.28
CA GLU A 137 -6.22 -4.52 3.33
C GLU A 137 -5.19 -4.18 2.25
N TYR A 138 -3.89 -4.25 2.56
CA TYR A 138 -2.81 -4.01 1.60
C TYR A 138 -2.99 -4.82 0.30
N TRP A 139 -3.31 -6.11 0.41
CA TRP A 139 -3.48 -6.98 -0.76
C TRP A 139 -4.80 -6.73 -1.49
N GLN A 140 -5.79 -6.14 -0.82
CA GLN A 140 -7.03 -5.69 -1.46
C GLN A 140 -6.80 -4.46 -2.35
N PHE A 141 -5.83 -3.61 -2.03
CA PHE A 141 -5.42 -2.50 -2.90
C PHE A 141 -4.66 -3.02 -4.14
N VAL A 142 -3.79 -4.01 -3.95
CA VAL A 142 -3.12 -4.71 -5.06
C VAL A 142 -4.15 -5.38 -5.97
N HIS A 143 -5.17 -6.03 -5.39
CA HIS A 143 -6.26 -6.64 -6.15
C HIS A 143 -7.03 -5.58 -6.96
N ALA A 144 -7.36 -4.43 -6.36
CA ALA A 144 -8.02 -3.34 -7.08
C ALA A 144 -7.24 -2.88 -8.32
N GLY A 145 -5.92 -2.72 -8.18
CA GLY A 145 -5.03 -2.37 -9.29
C GLY A 145 -5.01 -3.41 -10.40
N ALA A 146 -4.90 -4.70 -10.03
CA ALA A 146 -4.91 -5.81 -10.96
C ALA A 146 -6.22 -5.88 -11.77
N GLU A 147 -7.35 -5.72 -11.09
CA GLU A 147 -8.68 -5.69 -11.69
C GLU A 147 -8.88 -4.49 -12.60
N LYS A 148 -8.36 -3.32 -12.22
CA LYS A 148 -8.37 -2.13 -13.08
C LYS A 148 -7.66 -2.41 -14.41
N ALA A 149 -6.47 -3.00 -14.38
CA ALA A 149 -5.73 -3.35 -15.61
C ALA A 149 -6.50 -4.36 -16.47
N ALA A 150 -7.15 -5.35 -15.85
CA ALA A 150 -7.96 -6.34 -16.57
C ALA A 150 -9.21 -5.73 -17.23
N ARG A 151 -9.92 -4.85 -16.51
CA ARG A 151 -11.08 -4.11 -17.01
C ARG A 151 -10.71 -3.23 -18.19
N GLU A 152 -9.58 -2.52 -18.11
CA GLU A 152 -9.09 -1.67 -19.19
C GLU A 152 -8.69 -2.48 -20.44
N ALA A 153 -8.15 -3.69 -20.27
CA ALA A 153 -7.86 -4.58 -21.37
C ALA A 153 -9.13 -5.18 -22.02
N GLY A 154 -10.18 -5.40 -21.23
CA GLY A 154 -11.51 -5.83 -21.70
C GLY A 154 -11.63 -7.31 -22.08
N ASP A 155 -10.50 -8.02 -22.22
CA ASP A 155 -10.46 -9.44 -22.61
C ASP A 155 -9.53 -10.29 -21.72
N ILE A 156 -9.16 -9.78 -20.56
CA ILE A 156 -8.28 -10.44 -19.60
C ILE A 156 -9.06 -10.85 -18.37
N LYS A 157 -8.95 -12.11 -17.98
CA LYS A 157 -9.48 -12.62 -16.71
C LYS A 157 -8.38 -12.68 -15.65
N ILE A 158 -8.66 -12.21 -14.45
CA ILE A 158 -7.75 -12.36 -13.30
C ILE A 158 -8.23 -13.49 -12.40
N ARG A 159 -7.28 -14.17 -11.76
CA ARG A 159 -7.52 -14.97 -10.55
C ARG A 159 -6.63 -14.44 -9.45
N PHE A 160 -7.23 -13.86 -8.42
CA PHE A 160 -6.48 -13.37 -7.28
C PHE A 160 -6.38 -14.49 -6.23
N GLU A 161 -5.18 -15.02 -6.06
CA GLU A 161 -4.87 -16.15 -5.19
C GLU A 161 -3.96 -15.69 -4.04
N ALA A 162 -3.97 -16.38 -2.92
CA ALA A 162 -3.01 -16.16 -1.85
C ALA A 162 -2.85 -17.44 -1.03
N THR A 163 -1.71 -17.57 -0.35
CA THR A 163 -1.50 -18.72 0.52
C THR A 163 -2.50 -18.73 1.67
N VAL A 164 -3.28 -19.82 1.76
CA VAL A 164 -4.09 -20.14 2.93
C VAL A 164 -3.13 -20.61 4.03
N ARG A 165 -3.11 -19.92 5.17
CA ARG A 165 -2.45 -20.41 6.40
C ARG A 165 -3.51 -20.86 7.39
#